data_AF-A0A751HQ20-F1
#
_entry.id   AF-A0A751HQ20-F1
#
_cell.length_a   1.000
_cell.length_b   1.000
_cell.length_c   1.000
_cell.angle_alpha   90.00
_cell.angle_beta   90.00
_cell.angle_gamma   90.00
#
_symmetry.space_group_name_H-M   'P 1'
#
loop_
_entity.id
_entity.type
_entity.pdbx_description
1 polymer ?
#
loop_
_entity_poly.entity_id
_entity_poly.type
_entity_poly.pdbx_seq_one_letter_code
_entity_poly.pdbx_strand_id
1 'polypeptide(L)'
;MIFTGLLALLLSPFGVYSICIAAITAAICQSPDAHPDPTRRWLAAAAAGVFYLLAGWFGGSITALMVALPVSWVQMLAGLALLSTISGSLYQALTHESERDAAVIAFLVTASGLTLMGIGSAFWGLIAGGIGYAVLTRTRRPSLSG
;
A
#
# COMPACT_ATOMS: atom_id res chain seq x y z
N MET A 1 11.82 -4.45 -6.45
CA MET A 1 11.11 -4.34 -7.75
C MET A 1 11.55 -5.41 -8.74
N ILE A 2 12.84 -5.62 -8.98
CA ILE A 2 13.33 -6.69 -9.90
C ILE A 2 12.86 -8.08 -9.44
N PHE A 3 13.00 -8.39 -8.15
CA PHE A 3 12.62 -9.70 -7.60
C PHE A 3 11.12 -10.00 -7.78
N THR A 4 10.23 -9.07 -7.41
CA THR A 4 8.78 -9.25 -7.55
C THR A 4 8.34 -9.35 -9.01
N GLY A 5 8.96 -8.59 -9.92
CA GLY A 5 8.68 -8.67 -11.36
C GLY A 5 9.13 -9.98 -11.99
N LEU A 6 10.33 -10.45 -11.64
CA LEU A 6 10.84 -11.74 -12.12
C LEU A 6 9.99 -12.91 -11.59
N LEU A 7 9.58 -12.84 -10.32
CA LEU A 7 8.68 -13.82 -9.72
C LEU A 7 7.31 -13.82 -10.40
N ALA A 8 6.76 -12.65 -10.73
CA ALA A 8 5.49 -12.55 -11.46
C ALA A 8 5.60 -13.15 -12.86
N LEU A 9 6.71 -12.91 -13.58
CA LEU A 9 6.98 -13.53 -14.87
C LEU A 9 7.07 -15.06 -14.76
N LEU A 10 7.79 -15.57 -13.76
CA LEU A 10 7.96 -17.00 -13.53
C LEU A 10 6.62 -17.68 -13.14
N LEU A 11 5.78 -16.99 -12.37
CA LEU A 11 4.49 -17.51 -11.89
C LEU A 11 3.32 -17.19 -12.83
N SER A 12 3.53 -16.38 -13.87
CA SER A 12 2.51 -16.08 -14.89
C SER A 12 1.82 -17.30 -15.48
N PRO A 13 2.51 -18.40 -15.86
CA PRO A 13 1.82 -19.61 -16.35
C PRO A 13 0.93 -20.29 -15.30
N PHE A 14 1.13 -20.00 -14.01
CA PHE A 14 0.29 -20.50 -12.91
C PHE A 14 -0.91 -19.60 -12.62
N GLY A 15 -1.22 -18.61 -13.47
CA GLY A 15 -2.35 -17.69 -13.31
C GLY A 15 -2.07 -16.48 -12.43
N VAL A 16 -0.80 -16.24 -12.04
CA VAL A 16 -0.42 -15.05 -11.30
C VAL A 16 -0.32 -13.85 -12.25
N TYR A 17 -1.20 -12.86 -12.06
CA TYR A 17 -1.24 -11.65 -12.89
C TYR A 17 -0.35 -10.52 -12.36
N SER A 18 -0.07 -10.48 -11.06
CA SER A 18 0.74 -9.43 -10.42
C SER A 18 1.31 -9.88 -9.09
N ILE A 19 2.54 -9.42 -8.79
CA ILE A 19 3.18 -9.58 -7.48
C ILE A 19 3.72 -8.21 -7.06
N CYS A 20 3.31 -7.75 -5.87
CA CYS A 20 3.75 -6.50 -5.29
C CYS A 20 4.13 -6.69 -3.80
N ILE A 21 4.82 -5.70 -3.25
CA ILE A 21 5.14 -5.69 -1.82
C ILE A 21 3.87 -5.27 -1.06
N ALA A 22 3.39 -6.15 -0.18
CA ALA A 22 2.27 -5.86 0.71
C ALA A 22 2.76 -4.96 1.87
N ALA A 23 2.67 -3.64 1.70
CA ALA A 23 3.17 -2.67 2.68
C ALA A 23 2.55 -2.85 4.08
N ILE A 24 1.25 -3.16 4.16
CA ILE A 24 0.52 -3.36 5.42
C ILE A 24 1.07 -4.58 6.16
N THR A 25 1.12 -5.73 5.49
CA THR A 25 1.63 -6.96 6.08
C THR A 25 3.10 -6.81 6.47
N ALA A 26 3.89 -6.13 5.65
CA ALA A 26 5.28 -5.83 5.96
C ALA A 26 5.41 -4.97 7.23
N ALA A 27 4.60 -3.92 7.37
CA ALA A 27 4.58 -3.08 8.57
C ALA A 27 4.18 -3.87 9.83
N ILE A 28 3.16 -4.74 9.73
CA ILE A 28 2.73 -5.61 10.83
C ILE A 28 3.84 -6.59 11.23
N CYS A 29 4.45 -7.30 10.27
CA CYS A 29 5.52 -8.24 10.56
C CYS A 29 6.80 -7.56 11.07
N GLN A 30 7.00 -6.29 10.76
CA GLN A 30 8.12 -5.49 11.27
C GLN A 30 7.83 -4.79 12.59
N SER A 31 6.59 -4.87 13.10
CA SER A 31 6.19 -4.25 14.36
C SER A 31 7.03 -4.79 15.53
N PRO A 32 7.36 -3.97 16.54
CA PRO A 32 8.00 -4.42 17.77
C PRO A 32 7.25 -5.57 18.48
N ASP A 33 5.93 -5.65 18.28
CA ASP A 33 5.07 -6.70 18.84
C ASP A 33 5.33 -8.09 18.23
N ALA A 34 5.91 -8.16 17.02
CA ALA A 34 6.17 -9.43 16.33
C ALA A 34 7.36 -10.18 16.96
N HIS A 35 8.40 -9.45 17.36
CA HIS A 35 9.51 -9.97 18.16
C HIS A 35 10.34 -8.79 18.71
N PRO A 36 10.74 -8.82 20.00
CA PRO A 36 11.55 -7.75 20.60
C PRO A 36 12.91 -7.59 19.89
N ASP A 37 13.51 -8.71 19.48
CA ASP A 37 14.74 -8.71 18.65
C ASP A 37 14.43 -8.43 17.17
N PRO A 38 14.90 -7.30 16.59
CA PRO A 38 14.64 -6.92 15.20
C PRO A 38 15.21 -7.91 14.18
N THR A 39 16.25 -8.67 14.54
CA THR A 39 16.87 -9.65 13.62
C THR A 39 16.01 -10.89 13.40
N ARG A 40 15.06 -11.16 14.30
CA ARG A 40 14.17 -12.33 14.25
C ARG A 40 12.77 -12.03 13.72
N ARG A 41 12.44 -10.76 13.44
CA ARG A 41 11.11 -10.33 12.95
C ARG A 41 10.73 -10.95 11.61
N TRP A 42 11.70 -11.42 10.82
CA TRP A 42 11.44 -12.16 9.59
C TRP A 42 10.63 -13.45 9.83
N LEU A 43 10.69 -14.05 11.03
CA LEU A 43 9.92 -15.24 11.34
C LEU A 43 8.40 -15.00 11.26
N ALA A 44 7.93 -13.79 11.62
CA ALA A 44 6.52 -13.42 11.46
C ALA A 44 6.11 -13.35 9.99
N ALA A 45 6.98 -12.81 9.13
CA ALA A 45 6.75 -12.77 7.68
C ALA A 45 6.77 -14.18 7.06
N ALA A 46 7.67 -15.05 7.53
CA ALA A 46 7.75 -16.45 7.10
C ALA A 46 6.48 -17.23 7.49
N ALA A 47 6.01 -17.07 8.73
CA ALA A 47 4.77 -17.68 9.20
C ALA A 47 3.56 -17.19 8.38
N ALA A 48 3.44 -15.88 8.17
CA ALA A 48 2.39 -15.30 7.33
C ALA A 48 2.43 -15.88 5.90
N GLY A 49 3.61 -16.02 5.31
CA GLY A 49 3.78 -16.66 4.00
C GLY A 49 3.28 -18.11 3.97
N VAL A 50 3.60 -18.92 4.99
CA VAL A 50 3.11 -20.31 5.09
C VAL A 50 1.58 -20.34 5.19
N PHE A 51 0.99 -19.48 6.02
CA PHE A 51 -0.48 -19.37 6.12
C PHE A 51 -1.11 -18.94 4.80
N TYR A 52 -0.50 -18.02 4.04
CA TYR A 52 -0.98 -17.65 2.72
C TYR A 52 -0.88 -18.79 1.70
N LEU A 53 0.16 -19.62 1.75
CA LEU A 53 0.25 -20.82 0.89
C LEU A 53 -0.84 -21.84 1.23
N LEU A 54 -1.09 -22.07 2.52
CA LEU A 54 -2.18 -22.94 2.97
C LEU A 54 -3.55 -22.39 2.53
N ALA A 55 -3.78 -21.09 2.72
CA ALA A 55 -4.99 -20.43 2.24
C ALA A 55 -5.13 -20.53 0.71
N GLY A 56 -4.03 -20.41 -0.04
CA GLY A 56 -3.99 -20.61 -1.48
C GLY A 56 -4.37 -22.04 -1.90
N TRP A 57 -3.92 -23.06 -1.17
CA TRP A 57 -4.30 -24.44 -1.42
C TRP A 57 -5.81 -24.67 -1.20
N PHE A 58 -6.39 -24.04 -0.18
CA PHE A 58 -7.84 -24.02 0.04
C PHE A 58 -8.57 -22.92 -0.74
N GLY A 59 -7.92 -22.29 -1.73
CA GLY A 59 -8.45 -21.12 -2.44
C GLY A 59 -9.81 -21.37 -3.10
N GLY A 60 -10.04 -22.58 -3.61
CA GLY A 60 -11.35 -22.98 -4.17
C GLY A 60 -12.48 -22.93 -3.12
N SER A 61 -12.22 -23.45 -1.91
CA SER A 61 -13.17 -23.41 -0.80
C SER A 61 -13.40 -21.98 -0.30
N ILE A 62 -12.34 -21.17 -0.21
CA ILE A 62 -12.44 -19.74 0.18
C ILE A 62 -13.29 -18.98 -0.85
N THR A 63 -13.07 -19.23 -2.14
CA THR A 63 -13.83 -18.61 -3.23
C THR A 63 -15.31 -19.01 -3.15
N ALA A 64 -15.61 -20.28 -2.89
CA ALA A 64 -16.98 -20.75 -2.70
C ALA A 64 -17.68 -20.06 -1.52
N LEU A 65 -16.96 -19.87 -0.40
CA LEU A 65 -17.48 -19.14 0.76
C LEU A 65 -17.74 -17.66 0.46
N MET A 66 -16.85 -17.01 -0.31
CA MET A 66 -17.03 -15.62 -0.74
C MET A 66 -18.25 -15.44 -1.65
N VAL A 67 -18.54 -16.42 -2.53
CA VAL A 67 -19.74 -16.41 -3.38
C VAL A 67 -21.02 -16.64 -2.58
N ALA A 68 -20.94 -17.37 -1.45
CA ALA A 68 -22.07 -17.55 -0.55
C ALA A 68 -22.38 -16.31 0.31
N LEU A 69 -21.42 -15.38 0.47
CA LEU A 69 -21.59 -14.16 1.24
C LEU A 69 -22.18 -13.03 0.37
N PRO A 70 -23.12 -12.21 0.89
CA PRO A 70 -23.58 -11.04 0.15
C PRO A 70 -22.44 -10.04 -0.06
N VAL A 71 -22.38 -9.45 -1.26
CA VAL A 71 -21.31 -8.51 -1.67
C VAL A 71 -21.12 -7.36 -0.66
N SER A 72 -22.19 -6.90 -0.02
CA SER A 72 -22.15 -5.84 0.99
C SER A 72 -21.27 -6.19 2.20
N TRP A 73 -21.28 -7.44 2.65
CA TRP A 73 -20.45 -7.90 3.78
C TRP A 73 -18.97 -7.92 3.42
N VAL A 74 -18.65 -8.39 2.21
CA VAL A 74 -17.28 -8.41 1.70
C VAL A 74 -16.74 -6.98 1.56
N GLN A 75 -17.55 -6.07 1.01
CA GLN A 75 -17.18 -4.66 0.89
C GLN A 75 -16.99 -3.98 2.24
N MET A 76 -17.85 -4.26 3.23
CA MET A 76 -17.67 -3.73 4.59
C MET A 76 -16.38 -4.23 5.24
N LEU A 77 -16.09 -5.54 5.18
CA LEU A 77 -14.85 -6.10 5.72
C LEU A 77 -13.61 -5.53 5.02
N ALA A 78 -13.65 -5.41 3.69
CA ALA A 78 -12.58 -4.79 2.92
C ALA A 78 -12.38 -3.32 3.29
N GLY A 79 -13.47 -2.56 3.44
CA GLY A 79 -13.43 -1.15 3.87
C GLY A 79 -12.82 -0.99 5.27
N LEU A 80 -13.28 -1.79 6.24
CA LEU A 80 -12.75 -1.79 7.61
C LEU A 80 -11.26 -2.15 7.66
N ALA A 81 -10.83 -3.13 6.85
CA ALA A 81 -9.42 -3.50 6.74
C ALA A 81 -8.56 -2.37 6.11
N LEU A 82 -9.11 -1.61 5.16
CA LEU A 82 -8.42 -0.50 4.52
C LEU A 82 -8.36 0.75 5.41
N LEU A 83 -9.35 0.99 6.28
CA LEU A 83 -9.38 2.16 7.16
C LEU A 83 -8.12 2.26 8.04
N SER A 84 -7.68 1.14 8.63
CA SER A 84 -6.46 1.11 9.46
C SER A 84 -5.22 1.50 8.67
N THR A 85 -5.13 1.00 7.43
CA THR A 85 -4.00 1.29 6.52
C THR A 85 -3.99 2.74 6.09
N ILE A 86 -5.14 3.27 5.68
CA ILE A 86 -5.30 4.66 5.23
C ILE A 86 -4.96 5.61 6.39
N SER A 87 -5.46 5.33 7.59
CA SER A 87 -5.14 6.13 8.78
C SER A 87 -3.64 6.14 9.07
N GLY A 88 -2.98 4.98 9.01
CA GLY A 88 -1.53 4.88 9.27
C GLY A 88 -0.69 5.61 8.22
N SER A 89 -0.99 5.42 6.94
CA SER A 89 -0.25 6.06 5.84
C SER A 89 -0.47 7.57 5.79
N LEU A 90 -1.70 8.04 6.06
CA LEU A 90 -2.02 9.46 6.12
C LEU A 90 -1.35 10.14 7.32
N TYR A 91 -1.35 9.49 8.49
CA TYR A 91 -0.63 9.99 9.66
C TYR A 91 0.86 10.17 9.34
N GLN A 92 1.50 9.15 8.76
CA GLN A 92 2.90 9.21 8.37
C GLN A 92 3.18 10.32 7.34
N ALA A 93 2.32 10.48 6.33
CA ALA A 93 2.48 11.48 5.28
C ALA A 93 2.29 12.92 5.79
N LEU A 94 1.44 13.14 6.80
CA LEU A 94 1.16 14.47 7.36
C LEU A 94 2.08 14.84 8.53
N THR A 95 2.95 13.94 8.99
CA THR A 95 3.83 14.16 10.15
C THR A 95 4.87 15.24 9.88
N HIS A 96 5.33 15.40 8.63
CA HIS A 96 6.33 16.40 8.26
C HIS A 96 5.68 17.69 7.74
N GLU A 97 5.84 18.78 8.47
CA GLU A 97 5.20 20.08 8.19
C GLU A 97 5.63 20.71 6.85
N SER A 98 6.80 20.36 6.33
CA SER A 98 7.28 20.78 5.02
C SER A 98 6.62 20.05 3.85
N GLU A 99 6.12 18.84 4.09
CA GLU A 99 5.59 17.95 3.04
C GLU A 99 4.06 17.83 3.09
N ARG A 100 3.46 18.30 4.19
CA ARG A 100 2.02 18.18 4.48
C ARG A 100 1.14 18.70 3.35
N ASP A 101 1.44 19.89 2.83
CA ASP A 101 0.65 20.51 1.76
C ASP A 101 0.70 19.67 0.47
N ALA A 102 1.88 19.11 0.15
CA ALA A 102 2.07 18.23 -0.99
C ALA A 102 1.36 16.87 -0.81
N ALA A 103 1.40 16.31 0.42
CA ALA A 103 0.69 15.09 0.76
C ALA A 103 -0.84 15.26 0.65
N VAL A 104 -1.37 16.41 1.08
CA VAL A 104 -2.80 16.75 0.93
C VAL A 104 -3.18 16.86 -0.55
N ILE A 105 -2.37 17.52 -1.37
CA ILE A 105 -2.60 17.59 -2.83
C ILE A 105 -2.62 16.18 -3.44
N ALA A 106 -1.62 15.34 -3.11
CA ALA A 106 -1.54 13.97 -3.60
C ALA A 106 -2.78 13.15 -3.23
N PHE A 107 -3.21 13.26 -1.96
CA PHE A 107 -4.37 12.56 -1.42
C PHE A 107 -5.67 13.02 -2.09
N LEU A 108 -5.91 14.33 -2.18
CA LEU A 108 -7.13 14.89 -2.78
C LEU A 108 -7.25 14.53 -4.26
N VAL A 109 -6.15 14.63 -5.02
CA VAL A 109 -6.15 14.24 -6.44
C VAL A 109 -6.36 12.73 -6.58
N THR A 110 -5.75 11.90 -5.73
CA THR A 110 -5.99 10.45 -5.75
C THR A 110 -7.44 10.10 -5.40
N ALA A 111 -8.02 10.74 -4.38
CA ALA A 111 -9.38 10.53 -3.91
C ALA A 111 -10.46 11.07 -4.87
N SER A 112 -10.11 12.01 -5.74
CA SER A 112 -11.03 12.62 -6.71
C SER A 112 -11.62 11.62 -7.73
N GLY A 113 -10.99 10.46 -7.92
CA GLY A 113 -11.40 9.48 -8.92
C GLY A 113 -11.21 9.94 -10.37
N LEU A 114 -10.51 11.06 -10.61
CA LEU A 114 -10.22 11.57 -11.94
C LEU A 114 -9.46 10.53 -12.78
N THR A 115 -9.96 10.26 -13.97
CA THR A 115 -9.29 9.44 -14.98
C THR A 115 -8.92 10.33 -16.15
N LEU A 116 -7.62 10.56 -16.35
CA LEU A 116 -7.12 11.40 -17.44
C LEU A 116 -6.28 10.53 -18.37
N MET A 117 -6.54 10.60 -19.68
CA MET A 117 -5.83 9.82 -20.72
C MET A 117 -5.88 8.29 -20.50
N GLY A 118 -6.94 7.78 -19.86
CA GLY A 118 -7.06 6.35 -19.52
C GLY A 118 -6.24 5.90 -18.30
N ILE A 119 -5.55 6.83 -17.63
CA ILE A 119 -4.77 6.56 -16.42
C ILE A 119 -5.56 6.99 -15.18
N GLY A 120 -5.59 6.13 -14.16
CA GLY A 120 -6.31 6.37 -12.91
C GLY A 120 -5.75 7.51 -12.07
N SER A 121 -6.58 7.99 -11.13
CA SER A 121 -6.29 9.15 -10.27
C SER A 121 -5.04 8.98 -9.41
N ALA A 122 -4.69 7.76 -9.01
CA ALA A 122 -3.51 7.49 -8.19
C ALA A 122 -2.18 7.95 -8.85
N PHE A 123 -2.07 7.79 -10.17
CA PHE A 123 -0.89 8.24 -10.92
C PHE A 123 -0.82 9.77 -10.96
N TRP A 124 -1.94 10.41 -11.29
CA TRP A 124 -2.04 11.86 -11.35
C TRP A 124 -1.88 12.50 -9.96
N GLY A 125 -2.33 11.84 -8.91
CA GLY A 125 -2.11 12.25 -7.53
C GLY A 125 -0.64 12.23 -7.14
N LEU A 126 0.10 11.19 -7.55
CA LEU A 126 1.55 11.14 -7.36
C LEU A 126 2.27 12.26 -8.12
N ILE A 127 1.89 12.53 -9.37
CA ILE A 127 2.48 13.62 -10.16
C ILE A 127 2.17 14.98 -9.54
N ALA A 128 0.89 15.27 -9.24
CA ALA A 128 0.47 16.54 -8.68
C ALA A 128 1.08 16.77 -7.29
N GLY A 129 1.10 15.74 -6.44
CA GLY A 129 1.79 15.75 -5.15
C GLY A 129 3.29 15.98 -5.28
N GLY A 130 3.96 15.29 -6.22
CA GLY A 130 5.38 15.45 -6.47
C GLY A 130 5.76 16.84 -7.01
N ILE A 131 4.94 17.40 -7.90
CA ILE A 131 5.09 18.79 -8.37
C ILE A 131 4.88 19.76 -7.19
N GLY A 132 3.82 19.56 -6.40
CA GLY A 132 3.56 20.36 -5.21
C GLY A 132 4.72 20.33 -4.22
N TYR A 133 5.27 19.15 -3.95
CA TYR A 133 6.45 18.96 -3.11
C TYR A 133 7.66 19.70 -3.66
N ALA A 134 7.97 19.56 -4.96
CA ALA A 134 9.11 20.21 -5.60
C ALA A 134 9.01 21.73 -5.61
N VAL A 135 7.80 22.29 -5.81
CA VAL A 135 7.57 23.73 -5.79
C VAL A 135 7.71 24.26 -4.36
N LEU A 136 7.03 23.63 -3.40
CA LEU A 136 6.97 24.09 -2.01
C LEU A 136 8.32 24.00 -1.29
N THR A 137 9.08 22.92 -1.53
CA THR A 137 10.44 22.77 -0.99
C THR A 137 11.41 23.79 -1.60
N ARG A 138 11.20 24.21 -2.85
CA ARG A 138 12.04 25.21 -3.52
C ARG A 138 11.73 26.63 -3.06
N THR A 139 10.47 26.94 -2.76
CA THR A 139 10.06 28.24 -2.16
C THR A 139 10.38 28.36 -0.68
N ARG A 140 10.48 27.25 0.06
CA ARG A 140 10.82 27.25 1.50
C ARG A 140 12.32 27.26 1.80
N ARG A 141 13.23 27.34 0.82
CA ARG A 141 14.64 27.66 1.09
C ARG A 141 14.74 29.17 1.37
N PRO A 142 14.82 29.65 2.64
CA PRO A 142 15.18 31.02 2.88
C PRO A 142 16.68 31.15 2.61
N SER A 143 17.08 32.29 2.09
CA SER A 143 18.47 32.71 1.95
C SER A 143 19.26 32.46 3.25
N LEU A 144 20.16 31.47 3.25
CA LEU A 144 21.36 31.50 4.07
C LEU A 144 22.47 32.10 3.20
N SER A 145 22.36 33.40 2.98
CA SER A 145 23.45 34.25 2.53
C SER A 145 23.41 35.51 3.39
N GLY A 146 24.38 35.64 4.27
CA GLY A 146 24.52 36.73 5.24
C GLY A 146 25.52 36.31 6.30
#